data_AF-A0A1L8TP40-F1
#
_entry.id   AF-A0A1L8TP40-F1
#
_cell.length_a   1.000
_cell.length_b   1.000
_cell.length_c   1.000
_cell.angle_alpha   90.00
_cell.angle_beta   90.00
_cell.angle_gamma   90.00
#
_symmetry.space_group_name_H-M   'P 1'
#
loop_
_entity.id
_entity.type
_entity.pdbx_description
1 polymer ?
#
loop_
_entity_poly.entity_id
_entity_poly.type
_entity_poly.pdbx_seq_one_letter_code
_entity_poly.pdbx_strand_id
1 'polypeptide(L)'
;MIELIKAYDLKIQLRLIPIMNLNTISEFMNRIGASEKDIKLRNDLSQEIHSAALDVKAAQLQGKKRGRDFLVELQEAVGQQKQKYSKKLALQLFTKIGGDVEMFLEDRHSAFVKEAFLADQQIANEMQITSHPSAVIYNYNDDCDAGIRIEGCEMIHHILDTYNTKESLTTFLNLQNKNIPFDHLATDCHLSLI
;
A
#
# COMPACT_ATOMS: atom_id res chain seq x y z
N MET A 1 -2.07 3.35 10.87
CA MET A 1 -2.70 3.67 9.57
C MET A 1 -3.91 2.77 9.25
N ILE A 2 -3.78 1.44 9.16
CA ILE A 2 -4.91 0.56 8.74
C ILE A 2 -6.08 0.58 9.75
N GLU A 3 -5.79 0.62 11.05
CA GLU A 3 -6.82 0.73 12.09
C GLU A 3 -7.59 2.05 12.03
N LEU A 4 -6.92 3.14 11.63
CA LEU A 4 -7.52 4.46 11.55
C LEU A 4 -8.63 4.49 10.49
N ILE A 5 -8.43 3.80 9.36
CA ILE A 5 -9.43 3.71 8.29
C ILE A 5 -10.63 2.85 8.71
N LYS A 6 -10.46 1.91 9.65
CA LYS A 6 -11.57 1.12 10.21
C LYS A 6 -12.44 1.94 11.18
N ALA A 7 -11.90 3.00 11.78
CA ALA A 7 -12.60 3.80 12.78
C ALA A 7 -13.66 4.75 12.17
N TYR A 8 -13.58 5.03 10.87
CA TYR A 8 -14.47 5.98 10.19
C TYR A 8 -15.45 5.27 9.26
N ASP A 9 -16.74 5.59 9.37
CA ASP A 9 -17.84 5.07 8.53
C ASP A 9 -17.90 5.77 7.15
N LEU A 10 -16.74 5.84 6.49
CA LEU A 10 -16.62 6.38 5.15
C LEU A 10 -16.74 5.20 4.17
N LYS A 11 -17.66 5.28 3.20
CA LYS A 11 -17.73 4.34 2.06
C LYS A 11 -16.51 4.55 1.14
N ILE A 12 -15.33 4.16 1.61
CA ILE A 12 -14.05 4.28 0.91
C ILE A 12 -13.64 2.91 0.38
N GLN A 13 -13.29 2.86 -0.91
CA GLN A 13 -12.57 1.74 -1.46
C GLN A 13 -11.08 1.86 -1.11
N LEU A 14 -10.66 1.14 -0.07
CA LEU A 14 -9.25 1.09 0.32
C LEU A 14 -8.49 0.04 -0.51
N ARG A 15 -7.48 0.48 -1.26
CA ARG A 15 -6.47 -0.38 -1.90
C ARG A 15 -5.13 -0.16 -1.20
N LEU A 16 -4.54 -1.25 -0.69
CA LEU A 16 -3.22 -1.22 -0.05
C LEU A 16 -2.20 -1.79 -1.04
N ILE A 17 -1.24 -0.94 -1.42
CA ILE A 17 -0.19 -1.25 -2.39
C ILE A 17 1.15 -1.35 -1.63
N PRO A 18 1.77 -2.54 -1.52
CA PRO A 18 3.13 -2.63 -1.01
C PRO A 18 4.08 -2.03 -2.05
N ILE A 19 4.85 -1.02 -1.67
CA ILE A 19 5.81 -0.35 -2.56
C ILE A 19 7.22 -0.81 -2.23
N MET A 20 8.01 -1.09 -3.25
CA MET A 20 9.44 -1.33 -3.13
C MET A 20 10.19 -0.66 -4.27
N ASN A 21 11.14 0.19 -3.91
CA ASN A 21 12.19 0.63 -4.82
C ASN A 21 13.51 0.79 -4.04
N LEU A 22 14.60 1.09 -4.76
CA LEU A 22 15.92 1.25 -4.15
C LEU A 22 15.96 2.36 -3.09
N ASN A 23 15.16 3.42 -3.25
CA ASN A 23 15.08 4.50 -2.26
C ASN A 23 14.43 4.02 -0.97
N THR A 24 13.33 3.27 -1.06
CA THR A 24 12.66 2.67 0.11
C THR A 24 13.58 1.73 0.88
N ILE A 25 14.41 0.95 0.18
CA ILE A 25 15.40 0.08 0.83
C ILE A 25 16.49 0.91 1.52
N SER A 26 17.04 1.92 0.86
CA SER A 26 18.05 2.82 1.46
C SER A 26 17.51 3.55 2.70
N GLU A 27 16.28 4.07 2.63
CA GLU A 27 15.60 4.68 3.77
C GLU A 27 15.45 3.69 4.93
N PHE A 28 15.05 2.45 4.65
CA PHE A 28 14.93 1.43 5.68
C PHE A 28 16.27 1.07 6.30
N MET A 29 17.33 0.92 5.49
CA MET A 29 18.71 0.71 5.97
C MET A 29 19.17 1.84 6.91
N ASN A 30 18.90 3.10 6.54
CA ASN A 30 19.22 4.25 7.37
C ASN A 30 18.43 4.26 8.69
N ARG A 31 17.13 3.90 8.65
CA ARG A 31 16.29 3.81 9.86
C ARG A 31 16.77 2.76 10.86
N ILE A 32 17.36 1.67 10.39
CA ILE A 32 17.94 0.63 11.27
C ILE A 32 19.42 0.90 11.63
N GLY A 33 19.97 2.04 11.22
CA GLY A 33 21.36 2.42 11.49
C GLY A 33 22.39 1.61 10.70
N ALA A 34 21.99 0.95 9.61
CA ALA A 34 22.88 0.19 8.76
C ALA A 34 23.58 1.08 7.72
N SER A 35 24.78 0.66 7.29
CA SER A 35 25.48 1.36 6.22
C SER A 35 24.82 1.10 4.87
N GLU A 36 24.56 2.15 4.09
CA GLU A 36 24.07 2.02 2.71
C GLU A 36 25.00 1.21 1.80
N LYS A 37 26.28 1.08 2.17
CA LYS A 37 27.30 0.31 1.44
C LYS A 37 27.28 -1.18 1.75
N ASP A 38 26.48 -1.65 2.71
CA ASP A 38 26.30 -3.07 2.97
C ASP A 38 25.42 -3.71 1.89
N ILE A 39 26.07 -4.18 0.82
CA ILE A 39 25.42 -4.79 -0.34
C ILE A 39 24.70 -6.09 0.06
N LYS A 40 25.26 -6.87 1.00
CA LYS A 40 24.63 -8.13 1.43
C LYS A 40 23.33 -7.85 2.14
N LEU A 41 23.35 -6.97 3.13
CA LEU A 41 22.16 -6.57 3.86
C LEU A 41 21.11 -5.94 2.94
N ARG A 42 21.54 -5.09 1.98
CA ARG A 42 20.63 -4.51 0.98
C ARG A 42 19.92 -5.59 0.16
N ASN A 43 20.65 -6.59 -0.31
CA ASN A 43 20.09 -7.69 -1.10
C ASN A 43 19.12 -8.54 -0.26
N ASP A 44 19.51 -8.87 0.97
CA ASP A 44 18.67 -9.64 1.89
C ASP A 44 17.36 -8.90 2.19
N LEU A 45 17.43 -7.61 2.52
CA LEU A 45 16.24 -6.78 2.77
C LEU A 45 15.34 -6.66 1.54
N SER A 46 15.94 -6.48 0.37
CA SER A 46 15.20 -6.42 -0.90
C SER A 46 14.45 -7.73 -1.15
N GLN A 47 15.08 -8.88 -0.91
CA GLN A 47 14.43 -10.18 -1.06
C GLN A 47 13.33 -10.42 -0.02
N GLU A 48 13.56 -10.01 1.23
CA GLU A 48 12.59 -10.14 2.33
C GLU A 48 11.35 -9.28 2.08
N ILE A 49 11.52 -7.98 1.76
CA ILE A 49 10.39 -7.08 1.51
C ILE A 49 9.64 -7.51 0.23
N HIS A 50 10.34 -8.02 -0.79
CA HIS A 50 9.71 -8.48 -2.03
C HIS A 50 8.87 -9.73 -1.75
N SER A 51 9.42 -10.66 -0.98
CA SER A 51 8.69 -11.85 -0.54
C SER A 51 7.46 -11.48 0.29
N ALA A 52 7.58 -10.52 1.21
CA ALA A 52 6.46 -10.01 1.99
C ALA A 52 5.39 -9.34 1.12
N ALA A 53 5.79 -8.57 0.10
CA ALA A 53 4.86 -7.95 -0.83
C ALA A 53 4.07 -8.98 -1.65
N LEU A 54 4.73 -10.04 -2.12
CA LEU A 54 4.06 -11.16 -2.80
C LEU A 54 3.10 -11.91 -1.85
N ASP A 55 3.49 -12.10 -0.59
CA ASP A 55 2.61 -12.72 0.41
C ASP A 55 1.34 -11.88 0.63
N VAL A 56 1.48 -10.56 0.74
CA VAL A 56 0.32 -9.65 0.85
C VAL A 56 -0.57 -9.76 -0.39
N LYS A 57 0.02 -9.86 -1.59
CA LYS A 57 -0.73 -10.00 -2.84
C LYS A 57 -1.47 -11.34 -2.93
N ALA A 58 -0.83 -12.44 -2.58
CA ALA A 58 -1.48 -13.75 -2.51
C ALA A 58 -2.63 -13.75 -1.49
N ALA A 59 -2.42 -13.15 -0.31
CA ALA A 59 -3.47 -13.00 0.70
C ALA A 59 -4.68 -12.19 0.19
N GLN A 60 -4.46 -11.19 -0.66
CA GLN A 60 -5.53 -10.39 -1.27
C GLN A 60 -6.41 -11.20 -2.24
N LEU A 61 -5.89 -12.27 -2.87
CA LEU A 61 -6.67 -13.14 -3.76
C LEU A 61 -7.75 -13.93 -3.03
N GLN A 62 -7.52 -14.22 -1.75
CA GLN A 62 -8.51 -14.85 -0.87
C GLN A 62 -9.53 -13.85 -0.29
N GLY A 63 -9.54 -12.62 -0.80
CA GLY A 63 -10.48 -11.56 -0.47
C GLY A 63 -9.84 -10.34 0.18
N LYS A 64 -10.39 -9.15 -0.11
CA LYS A 64 -9.91 -7.85 0.39
C LYS A 64 -9.77 -7.81 1.91
N LYS A 65 -10.72 -8.41 2.66
CA LYS A 65 -10.65 -8.47 4.13
C LYS A 65 -9.45 -9.29 4.61
N ARG A 66 -9.25 -10.47 4.03
CA ARG A 66 -8.17 -11.39 4.41
C ARG A 66 -6.79 -10.81 4.08
N GLY A 67 -6.63 -10.18 2.91
CA GLY A 67 -5.41 -9.45 2.59
C GLY A 67 -5.08 -8.32 3.57
N ARG A 68 -6.08 -7.58 4.06
CA ARG A 68 -5.88 -6.55 5.10
C ARG A 68 -5.50 -7.15 6.44
N ASP A 69 -6.23 -8.18 6.89
CA ASP A 69 -6.00 -8.80 8.19
C ASP A 69 -4.59 -9.44 8.22
N PHE A 70 -4.14 -10.05 7.11
CA PHE A 70 -2.77 -10.52 6.96
C PHE A 70 -1.72 -9.41 7.08
N LEU A 71 -1.94 -8.29 6.38
CA LEU A 71 -1.00 -7.17 6.41
C LEU A 71 -0.88 -6.54 7.81
N VAL A 72 -1.99 -6.43 8.55
CA VAL A 72 -1.98 -5.95 9.94
C VAL A 72 -1.14 -6.88 10.82
N GLU A 73 -1.42 -8.18 10.78
CA GLU A 73 -0.68 -9.20 11.53
C GLU A 73 0.82 -9.20 11.19
N LEU A 74 1.15 -9.03 9.91
CA LEU A 74 2.54 -8.95 9.45
C LEU A 74 3.24 -7.69 9.95
N GLN A 75 2.57 -6.54 9.92
CA GLN A 75 3.10 -5.27 10.43
C GLN A 75 3.27 -5.30 11.95
N GLU A 76 2.37 -5.94 12.69
CA GLU A 76 2.51 -6.14 14.13
C GLU A 76 3.72 -7.04 14.45
N ALA A 77 3.83 -8.20 13.79
CA ALA A 77 4.91 -9.14 14.03
C ALA A 77 6.29 -8.55 13.71
N VAL A 78 6.45 -7.93 12.55
CA VAL A 78 7.74 -7.40 12.10
C VAL A 78 8.01 -6.00 12.67
N GLY A 79 7.02 -5.12 12.66
CA GLY A 79 7.17 -3.72 13.03
C GLY A 79 7.17 -3.48 14.54
N GLN A 80 6.23 -4.09 15.27
CA GLN A 80 6.07 -3.87 16.71
C GLN A 80 6.82 -4.91 17.53
N GLN A 81 6.66 -6.19 17.21
CA GLN A 81 7.27 -7.29 17.96
C GLN A 81 8.72 -7.58 17.51
N LYS A 82 9.21 -6.88 16.47
CA LYS A 82 10.57 -6.99 15.94
C LYS A 82 10.95 -8.42 15.52
N GLN A 83 9.97 -9.24 15.13
CA GLN A 83 10.25 -10.57 14.59
C GLN A 83 10.87 -10.44 13.20
N LYS A 84 11.88 -11.27 12.90
CA LYS A 84 12.46 -11.31 11.56
C LYS A 84 11.44 -11.89 10.57
N TYR A 85 11.23 -11.22 9.44
CA TYR A 85 10.41 -11.76 8.37
C TYR A 85 10.97 -13.10 7.87
N SER A 86 10.08 -14.06 7.66
CA SER A 86 10.41 -15.34 7.02
C SER A 86 9.15 -15.95 6.42
N LYS A 87 9.31 -16.86 5.45
CA LYS A 87 8.18 -17.63 4.90
C LYS A 87 7.41 -18.38 5.99
N LYS A 88 8.12 -18.90 7.00
CA LYS A 88 7.49 -19.59 8.14
C LYS A 88 6.58 -18.64 8.92
N LEU A 89 7.06 -17.42 9.21
CA LEU A 89 6.25 -16.39 9.86
C LEU A 89 5.02 -16.05 9.03
N ALA A 90 5.18 -15.79 7.72
CA ALA A 90 4.06 -15.49 6.83
C ALA A 90 2.99 -16.59 6.85
N LEU A 91 3.38 -17.87 6.77
CA LEU A 91 2.45 -19.00 6.84
C LEU A 91 1.73 -19.08 8.21
N GLN A 92 2.46 -18.85 9.31
CA GLN A 92 1.86 -18.83 10.65
C GLN A 92 0.81 -17.73 10.78
N LEU A 93 1.12 -16.52 10.32
CA LEU A 93 0.19 -15.39 10.36
C LEU A 93 -1.02 -15.62 9.44
N PHE A 94 -0.80 -16.16 8.25
CA PHE A 94 -1.87 -16.46 7.31
C PHE A 94 -2.82 -17.56 7.82
N THR A 95 -2.26 -18.56 8.52
CA THR A 95 -3.04 -19.59 9.23
C THR A 95 -3.85 -18.97 10.37
N LYS A 96 -3.24 -18.07 11.16
CA LYS A 96 -3.88 -17.39 12.30
C LYS A 96 -5.16 -16.65 11.89
N ILE A 97 -5.17 -16.02 10.71
CA ILE A 97 -6.34 -15.30 10.20
C ILE A 97 -7.36 -16.20 9.48
N GLY A 98 -7.18 -17.53 9.53
CA GLY A 98 -8.08 -18.51 8.91
C GLY A 98 -8.06 -18.47 7.39
N GLY A 99 -6.89 -18.25 6.78
CA GLY A 99 -6.69 -18.36 5.34
C GLY A 99 -6.46 -19.80 4.87
N ASP A 100 -6.72 -20.06 3.59
CA ASP A 100 -6.37 -21.32 2.94
C ASP A 100 -4.87 -21.33 2.60
N VAL A 101 -4.09 -22.04 3.40
CA VAL A 101 -2.62 -22.03 3.30
C VAL A 101 -2.12 -22.69 2.01
N GLU A 102 -2.82 -23.73 1.54
CA GLU A 102 -2.44 -24.45 0.32
C GLU A 102 -2.60 -23.54 -0.89
N MET A 103 -3.79 -22.93 -1.03
CA MET A 103 -4.07 -21.98 -2.12
C MET A 103 -3.17 -20.75 -2.02
N PHE A 104 -2.87 -20.25 -0.81
CA PHE A 104 -1.94 -19.14 -0.62
C PHE A 104 -0.53 -19.44 -1.14
N LEU A 105 -0.02 -20.66 -0.92
CA LEU A 105 1.28 -21.08 -1.41
C LEU A 105 1.30 -21.23 -2.93
N GLU A 106 0.22 -21.72 -3.52
CA GLU A 106 0.08 -21.79 -4.99
C GLU A 106 0.04 -20.39 -5.61
N ASP A 107 -0.87 -19.53 -5.10
CA ASP A 107 -1.07 -18.15 -5.54
C ASP A 107 0.24 -17.36 -5.48
N ARG A 108 0.99 -17.48 -4.38
CA ARG A 108 2.27 -16.79 -4.17
C ARG A 108 3.27 -17.01 -5.31
N HIS A 109 3.26 -18.16 -5.97
CA HIS A 109 4.19 -18.48 -7.05
C HIS A 109 3.60 -18.22 -8.45
N SER A 110 2.30 -17.94 -8.52
CA SER A 110 1.58 -17.71 -9.77
C SER A 110 2.14 -16.52 -10.56
N ALA A 111 2.02 -16.59 -11.89
CA ALA A 111 2.30 -15.45 -12.76
C ALA A 111 1.37 -14.28 -12.42
N PHE A 112 0.11 -14.57 -12.12
CA PHE A 112 -0.89 -13.58 -11.77
C PHE A 112 -0.49 -12.70 -10.58
N VAL A 113 0.00 -13.28 -9.47
CA VAL A 113 0.45 -12.49 -8.30
C VAL A 113 1.66 -11.62 -8.64
N LYS A 114 2.59 -12.12 -9.45
CA LYS A 114 3.78 -11.35 -9.87
C LYS A 114 3.38 -10.17 -10.76
N GLU A 115 2.50 -10.41 -11.73
CA GLU A 115 1.96 -9.37 -12.60
C GLU A 115 1.15 -8.34 -11.83
N ALA A 116 0.29 -8.78 -10.91
CA ALA A 116 -0.47 -7.89 -10.03
C ALA A 116 0.43 -7.04 -9.12
N PHE A 117 1.55 -7.60 -8.65
CA PHE A 117 2.55 -6.85 -7.90
C PHE A 117 3.25 -5.79 -8.77
N LEU A 118 3.65 -6.15 -9.99
CA LEU A 118 4.29 -5.22 -10.93
C LEU A 118 3.35 -4.08 -11.34
N ALA A 119 2.09 -4.40 -11.64
CA ALA A 119 1.06 -3.40 -11.92
C ALA A 119 0.88 -2.42 -10.75
N ASP A 120 0.90 -2.94 -9.51
CA ASP A 120 0.88 -2.13 -8.29
C ASP A 120 2.10 -1.18 -8.21
N GLN A 121 3.31 -1.63 -8.58
CA GLN A 121 4.49 -0.75 -8.63
C GLN A 121 4.36 0.32 -9.72
N GLN A 122 3.79 -0.03 -10.87
CA GLN A 122 3.55 0.91 -11.97
C GLN A 122 2.56 2.00 -11.55
N ILE A 123 1.44 1.62 -10.93
CA ILE A 123 0.46 2.56 -10.38
C ILE A 123 1.11 3.51 -9.37
N ALA A 124 1.91 2.98 -8.45
CA ALA A 124 2.61 3.83 -7.47
C ALA A 124 3.58 4.82 -8.14
N ASN A 125 4.23 4.41 -9.22
CA ASN A 125 5.13 5.27 -10.00
C ASN A 125 4.36 6.33 -10.81
N GLU A 126 3.23 5.96 -11.43
CA GLU A 126 2.33 6.88 -12.14
C GLU A 126 1.75 7.94 -11.20
N MET A 127 1.42 7.55 -9.96
CA MET A 127 1.03 8.44 -8.87
C MET A 127 2.19 9.26 -8.28
N GLN A 128 3.41 9.09 -8.83
CA GLN A 128 4.64 9.77 -8.40
C GLN A 128 4.89 9.62 -6.90
N ILE A 129 4.64 8.43 -6.34
CA ILE A 129 4.87 8.14 -4.92
C ILE A 129 6.37 8.02 -4.68
N THR A 130 6.96 9.05 -4.08
CA THR A 130 8.40 9.12 -3.78
C THR A 130 8.72 8.86 -2.32
N SER A 131 7.73 8.96 -1.43
CA SER A 131 7.89 8.81 0.02
C SER A 131 6.94 7.75 0.60
N HIS A 132 7.37 7.08 1.68
CA HIS A 132 6.56 6.06 2.35
C HIS A 132 6.35 6.36 3.86
N PRO A 133 5.10 6.33 4.35
CA PRO A 133 3.88 5.98 3.62
C PRO A 133 3.20 7.19 2.95
N SER A 134 2.47 6.91 1.87
CA SER A 134 1.69 7.89 1.11
C SER A 134 0.27 7.36 0.85
N ALA A 135 -0.68 8.27 0.69
CA ALA A 135 -2.06 7.98 0.32
C ALA A 135 -2.47 8.82 -0.89
N VAL A 136 -3.29 8.25 -1.77
CA VAL A 136 -3.92 8.98 -2.87
C VAL A 136 -5.42 8.84 -2.72
N ILE A 137 -6.12 9.97 -2.68
CA ILE A 137 -7.58 10.02 -2.51
C ILE A 137 -8.21 10.50 -3.81
N TYR A 138 -9.15 9.72 -4.33
CA TYR A 138 -9.95 10.05 -5.51
C TYR A 138 -11.40 10.36 -5.11
N ASN A 139 -11.98 11.40 -5.72
CA ASN A 139 -13.41 11.65 -5.68
C ASN A 139 -14.07 11.18 -6.98
N TYR A 140 -14.62 9.95 -6.98
CA TYR A 140 -15.29 9.39 -8.15
C TYR A 140 -16.65 10.03 -8.50
N ASN A 141 -17.12 11.02 -7.72
CA ASN A 141 -18.38 11.71 -8.02
C ASN A 141 -18.20 12.97 -8.89
N ASP A 142 -16.97 13.43 -9.09
CA ASP A 142 -16.66 14.53 -10.01
C ASP A 142 -16.09 13.95 -11.31
N ASP A 143 -16.34 14.61 -12.45
CA ASP A 143 -15.74 14.30 -13.76
C ASP A 143 -14.22 14.59 -13.81
N CYS A 144 -13.57 14.65 -12.66
CA CYS A 144 -12.16 14.98 -12.51
C CYS A 144 -11.39 13.73 -12.10
N ASP A 145 -10.58 13.22 -13.03
CA ASP A 145 -9.72 12.05 -12.81
C ASP A 145 -8.48 12.36 -11.94
N ALA A 146 -8.39 13.57 -11.37
CA ALA A 146 -7.26 13.97 -10.54
C ALA A 146 -7.40 13.47 -9.09
N GLY A 147 -6.43 12.66 -8.65
CA GLY A 147 -6.29 12.23 -7.26
C GLY A 147 -5.43 13.18 -6.44
N ILE A 148 -5.73 13.33 -5.15
CA ILE A 148 -4.93 14.14 -4.22
C ILE A 148 -3.94 13.24 -3.49
N ARG A 149 -2.65 13.51 -3.68
CA ARG A 149 -1.55 12.82 -3.01
C ARG A 149 -1.26 13.44 -1.66
N ILE A 150 -1.19 12.60 -0.64
CA ILE A 150 -0.87 12.97 0.74
C ILE A 150 0.32 12.13 1.19
N GLU A 151 1.36 12.79 1.65
CA GLU A 151 2.61 12.14 2.06
C GLU A 151 2.79 12.21 3.58
N GLY A 152 3.24 11.11 4.17
CA GLY A 152 3.59 11.02 5.59
C GLY A 152 2.43 10.64 6.52
N CYS A 153 2.76 9.86 7.55
CA CYS A 153 1.79 9.39 8.55
C CYS A 153 1.02 10.55 9.19
N GLU A 154 1.72 11.58 9.67
CA GLU A 154 1.10 12.66 10.44
C GLU A 154 0.05 13.41 9.63
N MET A 155 0.33 13.72 8.36
CA MET A 155 -0.61 14.39 7.49
C MET A 155 -1.81 13.50 7.14
N ILE A 156 -1.57 12.22 6.85
CA ILE A 156 -2.64 11.24 6.61
C ILE A 156 -3.55 11.14 7.84
N HIS A 157 -2.97 11.06 9.03
CA HIS A 157 -3.70 11.05 10.29
C HIS A 157 -4.52 12.32 10.48
N HIS A 158 -3.88 13.49 10.35
CA HIS A 158 -4.53 14.78 10.49
C HIS A 158 -5.73 14.95 9.53
N ILE A 159 -5.58 14.56 8.26
CA ILE A 159 -6.67 14.67 7.27
C ILE A 159 -7.82 13.72 7.62
N LEU A 160 -7.53 12.48 8.00
CA LEU A 160 -8.57 11.51 8.37
C LEU A 160 -9.30 11.91 9.66
N ASP A 161 -8.59 12.49 10.63
CA ASP A 161 -9.17 12.98 11.90
C ASP A 161 -10.01 14.24 11.68
N THR A 162 -9.51 15.19 10.88
CA THR A 162 -10.15 16.49 10.61
C THR A 162 -11.35 16.35 9.67
N TYR A 163 -11.23 15.51 8.64
CA TYR A 163 -12.23 15.31 7.61
C TYR A 163 -12.85 13.91 7.69
N ASN A 164 -13.33 13.58 8.89
CA ASN A 164 -13.82 12.25 9.25
C ASN A 164 -15.21 11.88 8.69
N THR A 165 -15.90 12.82 8.03
CA THR A 165 -17.18 12.58 7.34
C THR A 165 -17.02 12.70 5.82
N LYS A 166 -17.90 12.02 5.07
CA LYS A 166 -17.88 12.07 3.60
C LYS A 166 -17.97 13.51 3.10
N GLU A 167 -18.88 14.30 3.67
CA GLU A 167 -19.09 15.70 3.29
C GLU A 167 -17.85 16.56 3.57
N SER A 168 -17.22 16.40 4.74
CA SER A 168 -16.00 17.12 5.09
C SER A 168 -14.82 16.75 4.18
N LEU A 169 -14.66 15.45 3.86
CA LEU A 169 -13.61 14.98 2.98
C LEU A 169 -13.82 15.47 1.55
N THR A 170 -15.05 15.36 1.01
CA THR A 170 -15.38 15.90 -0.32
C THR A 170 -15.13 17.41 -0.38
N THR A 171 -15.47 18.16 0.67
CA THR A 171 -15.19 19.60 0.75
C THR A 171 -13.68 19.88 0.69
N PHE A 172 -12.88 19.12 1.44
CA PHE A 172 -11.42 19.20 1.38
C PHE A 172 -10.88 18.92 -0.02
N LEU A 173 -11.34 17.85 -0.67
CA LEU A 173 -10.91 17.48 -2.03
C LEU A 173 -11.25 18.60 -3.04
N ASN A 174 -12.46 19.17 -2.95
CA ASN A 174 -12.89 20.27 -3.82
C ASN A 174 -12.09 21.56 -3.62
N LEU A 175 -11.63 21.83 -2.39
CA LEU A 175 -10.78 22.99 -2.09
C LEU A 175 -9.37 22.81 -2.68
N GLN A 176 -8.82 21.60 -2.64
CA GLN A 176 -7.49 21.32 -3.21
C GLN A 176 -7.50 21.33 -4.74
N ASN A 177 -8.55 20.80 -5.38
CA ASN A 177 -8.68 20.81 -6.84
C ASN A 177 -8.76 22.23 -7.45
N LYS A 178 -9.24 23.22 -6.70
CA LYS A 178 -9.26 24.63 -7.16
C LYS A 178 -7.89 25.32 -7.10
N ASN A 179 -6.89 24.73 -6.45
CA ASN A 179 -5.58 25.34 -6.22
C ASN A 179 -4.45 24.72 -7.07
N ILE A 180 -4.75 23.79 -7.98
CA ILE A 180 -3.74 23.20 -8.88
C ILE A 180 -3.83 23.94 -10.23
N PRO A 181 -2.73 24.55 -10.74
CA PRO A 181 -2.70 25.06 -12.10
C PRO A 181 -2.85 23.87 -13.05
N PHE A 182 -3.75 23.99 -14.02
CA PHE A 182 -3.90 23.06 -15.13
C PHE A 182 -2.53 22.75 -15.75
N ASP A 183 -2.05 21.51 -15.61
CA ASP A 183 -1.15 20.93 -16.59
C ASP A 183 -1.82 19.68 -17.14
N HIS A 184 -2.16 19.79 -18.42
CA HIS A 184 -2.79 18.78 -19.24
C HIS A 184 -1.92 17.52 -19.34
N LEU A 185 -2.52 16.35 -19.08
CA LEU A 185 -2.35 15.20 -19.97
C LEU A 185 -3.71 14.56 -20.18
N ALA A 186 -4.47 15.15 -21.11
CA ALA A 186 -5.46 14.41 -21.85
C ALA A 186 -4.72 13.46 -22.80
N THR A 187 -4.87 12.17 -22.59
CA THR A 187 -4.72 11.19 -23.67
C THR A 187 -5.91 10.27 -23.62
N ASP A 188 -6.77 10.42 -24.63
CA ASP A 188 -7.77 9.44 -25.04
C ASP A 188 -7.21 8.02 -24.96
N CYS A 189 -7.86 7.16 -24.19
CA CYS A 189 -7.95 5.74 -24.49
C CYS A 189 -9.19 5.16 -23.78
N HIS A 190 -10.20 4.86 -24.59
CA HIS A 190 -11.15 3.79 -24.32
C HIS A 190 -10.40 2.57 -23.80
N LEU A 191 -10.54 2.21 -22.52
CA LEU A 191 -10.39 0.83 -22.04
C LEU A 191 -10.77 0.75 -20.55
N SER A 192 -11.80 -0.04 -20.28
CA SER A 192 -12.27 -0.47 -18.96
C SER A 192 -11.13 -1.05 -18.11
N LEU A 193 -11.00 -0.72 -16.80
CA LEU A 193 -10.43 -1.61 -15.76
C LEU A 193 -10.53 -0.98 -14.34
N ILE A 194 -11.32 -1.54 -13.41
CA ILE A 194 -11.01 -2.43 -12.24
C ILE A 194 -10.26 -1.78 -11.07
#